data_AF-A0A970DUC0-F1
#
_entry.id   AF-A0A970DUC0-F1
#
_cell.length_a   1.000
_cell.length_b   1.000
_cell.length_c   1.000
_cell.angle_alpha   90.00
_cell.angle_beta   90.00
_cell.angle_gamma   90.00
#
_symmetry.space_group_name_H-M   'P 1'
#
loop_
_entity.id
_entity.type
_entity.pdbx_description
1 polymer ?
#
loop_
_entity_poly.entity_id
_entity_poly.type
_entity_poly.pdbx_seq_one_letter_code
_entity_poly.pdbx_strand_id
1 'polypeptide(L)'
;DDAGRFLPTYVEQKILKDDVFQKLDQEGVGQLLEIGLTKGRATKPSLKVGICGEHGGDPSSVEFCHRIGMDYVSCSPFRVPIARLAAAQAELKNPRRK
;
A
#
# COMPACT_ATOMS: atom_id res chain seq x y z
N ASP A 1 -7.95 -11.68 15.76
CA ASP A 1 -8.29 -10.38 15.16
C ASP A 1 -9.72 -10.06 15.55
N ASP A 2 -9.91 -9.00 16.32
CA ASP A 2 -11.23 -8.57 16.81
C ASP A 2 -12.04 -7.86 15.71
N ALA A 3 -11.40 -7.44 14.61
CA ALA A 3 -12.03 -6.76 13.50
C ALA A 3 -13.11 -7.63 12.82
N GLY A 4 -12.90 -8.95 12.75
CA GLY A 4 -13.85 -9.87 12.11
C GLY A 4 -15.27 -9.87 12.71
N ARG A 5 -15.48 -9.33 13.91
CA ARG A 5 -16.80 -9.27 14.57
C ARG A 5 -17.70 -8.12 14.09
N PHE A 6 -17.11 -7.04 13.58
CA PHE A 6 -17.87 -5.82 13.22
C PHE A 6 -17.53 -5.29 11.83
N LEU A 7 -16.34 -5.59 11.32
CA LEU A 7 -15.86 -5.06 10.04
C LEU A 7 -16.76 -5.46 8.85
N PRO A 8 -17.27 -6.70 8.74
CA PRO A 8 -18.22 -7.03 7.67
C PRO A 8 -19.45 -6.13 7.68
N THR A 9 -20.05 -5.89 8.86
CA THR A 9 -21.19 -5.00 9.03
C THR A 9 -20.87 -3.57 8.57
N TYR A 10 -19.66 -3.07 8.86
CA TYR A 10 -19.26 -1.71 8.48
C TYR A 10 -19.10 -1.57 6.96
N VAL A 11 -18.62 -2.62 6.29
CA VAL A 11 -18.52 -2.66 4.82
C VAL A 11 -19.91 -2.80 4.18
N GLU A 12 -20.77 -3.68 4.71
CA GLU A 12 -22.15 -3.85 4.24
C GLU A 12 -22.98 -2.58 4.38
N GLN A 13 -22.82 -1.87 5.49
CA GLN A 13 -23.47 -0.58 5.74
C GLN A 13 -22.79 0.60 5.02
N LYS A 14 -21.72 0.34 4.26
CA LYS A 14 -20.93 1.35 3.54
C LYS A 14 -20.35 2.45 4.44
N ILE A 15 -20.19 2.17 5.72
CA ILE A 15 -19.43 3.02 6.65
C ILE A 15 -17.96 2.99 6.23
N LEU A 16 -17.46 1.81 5.84
CA LEU A 16 -16.19 1.63 5.17
C LEU A 16 -16.44 1.14 3.74
N LYS A 17 -15.61 1.62 2.80
CA LYS A 17 -15.72 1.21 1.39
C LYS A 17 -15.23 -0.22 1.17
N ASP A 18 -14.18 -0.60 1.87
CA ASP A 18 -13.47 -1.87 1.75
C ASP A 18 -12.92 -2.28 3.12
N ASP A 19 -12.53 -3.55 3.26
CA ASP A 19 -11.74 -4.01 4.41
C ASP A 19 -10.35 -3.36 4.38
N VAL A 20 -10.11 -2.46 5.33
CA VAL A 20 -8.88 -1.66 5.44
C VAL A 20 -7.64 -2.48 5.85
N PHE A 21 -7.82 -3.70 6.34
CA PHE A 21 -6.71 -4.62 6.64
C PHE A 21 -6.28 -5.39 5.39
N GLN A 22 -7.12 -5.45 4.36
CA GLN A 22 -6.77 -6.02 3.06
C GLN A 22 -6.33 -4.96 2.05
N LYS A 23 -7.02 -3.81 2.01
CA LYS A 23 -6.69 -2.67 1.15
C LYS A 23 -6.25 -1.48 1.99
N LEU A 24 -5.14 -0.87 1.61
CA LEU A 24 -4.60 0.25 2.35
C LEU A 24 -5.58 1.43 2.32
N ASP A 25 -5.92 1.94 3.50
CA ASP A 25 -6.59 3.23 3.65
C ASP A 25 -5.62 4.35 3.24
N GLN A 26 -5.83 4.91 2.04
CA GLN A 26 -4.95 5.94 1.48
C GLN A 26 -5.21 7.33 2.10
N GLU A 27 -6.41 7.58 2.62
CA GLU A 27 -6.80 8.90 3.13
C GLU A 27 -6.37 9.10 4.59
N GLY A 28 -6.32 8.04 5.39
CA GLY A 28 -5.78 8.08 6.75
C GLY A 28 -4.36 7.52 6.82
N VAL A 29 -4.23 6.18 6.81
CA VAL A 29 -2.93 5.50 6.98
C VAL A 29 -1.92 5.91 5.90
N GLY A 30 -2.37 6.12 4.67
CA GLY A 30 -1.55 6.59 3.56
C GLY A 30 -0.82 7.90 3.86
N GLN A 31 -1.47 8.86 4.53
CA GLN A 31 -0.82 10.13 4.91
C GLN A 31 0.33 9.90 5.90
N LEU A 32 0.18 8.98 6.85
CA LEU A 32 1.24 8.64 7.79
C LEU A 32 2.44 8.01 7.07
N LEU A 33 2.20 7.18 6.06
CA LEU A 33 3.26 6.59 5.23
C LEU A 33 4.01 7.67 4.44
N GLU A 34 3.31 8.62 3.83
CA GLU A 34 3.91 9.75 3.11
C GLU A 34 4.75 10.64 4.02
N ILE A 35 4.25 10.94 5.23
CA ILE A 35 4.99 11.70 6.25
C ILE A 35 6.27 10.96 6.63
N GLY A 36 6.18 9.65 6.89
CA GLY A 36 7.33 8.81 7.26
C GLY A 36 8.40 8.78 6.17
N LEU A 37 7.98 8.57 4.91
CA LEU A 37 8.88 8.54 3.76
C LEU A 37 9.54 9.90 3.52
N THR A 38 8.76 10.99 3.57
CA THR A 38 9.25 12.35 3.37
C THR A 38 10.25 12.75 4.45
N LYS A 39 9.90 12.57 5.73
CA LYS A 39 10.79 12.91 6.85
C LYS A 39 12.04 12.03 6.88
N GLY A 40 11.90 10.73 6.63
CA GLY A 40 13.04 9.81 6.57
C GLY A 40 14.03 10.18 5.46
N ARG A 41 13.53 10.49 4.27
CA ARG A 41 14.39 10.89 3.13
C ARG A 41 14.92 12.32 3.23
N ALA A 42 14.25 13.22 3.97
CA ALA A 42 14.82 14.53 4.28
C ALA A 42 16.11 14.43 5.10
N THR A 43 16.22 13.44 5.99
CA THR A 43 17.44 13.18 6.77
C THR A 43 18.43 12.28 6.02
N LYS A 44 17.95 11.26 5.31
CA LYS A 44 18.79 10.32 4.53
C LYS A 44 18.22 10.16 3.13
N PRO A 45 18.69 10.94 2.14
CA PRO A 45 18.11 10.95 0.78
C PRO A 45 18.05 9.58 0.09
N SER A 46 19.01 8.69 0.38
CA SER A 46 19.09 7.33 -0.16
C SER A 46 18.41 6.26 0.72
N LEU A 47 17.59 6.66 1.70
CA LEU A 47 16.87 5.72 2.57
C LEU A 47 15.94 4.83 1.74
N LYS A 48 16.20 3.53 1.82
CA LYS A 48 15.36 2.49 1.22
C LYS A 48 14.15 2.23 2.09
N VAL A 49 12.97 2.32 1.49
CA VAL A 49 11.69 2.17 2.17
C VAL A 49 10.83 1.19 1.38
N GLY A 50 10.20 0.25 2.07
CA GLY A 50 9.21 -0.65 1.49
C GLY A 50 8.11 -0.99 2.48
N ILE A 51 7.10 -1.70 1.99
CA ILE A 51 5.95 -2.17 2.78
C ILE A 51 5.95 -3.71 2.85
N CYS A 52 5.46 -4.25 3.97
CA CYS A 52 5.23 -5.68 4.15
C CYS A 52 3.82 -5.92 4.69
N GLY A 53 3.39 -7.19 4.66
CA GLY A 53 2.06 -7.60 5.11
C GLY A 53 1.07 -7.75 3.96
N GLU A 54 -0.21 -7.84 4.29
CA GLU A 54 -1.29 -8.14 3.33
C GLU A 54 -1.38 -7.09 2.22
N HIS A 55 -1.23 -5.81 2.59
CA HIS A 55 -1.26 -4.66 1.66
C HIS A 55 -0.18 -4.75 0.57
N GLY A 56 0.96 -5.39 0.85
CA GLY A 56 2.03 -5.57 -0.14
C GLY A 56 1.64 -6.46 -1.32
N GLY A 57 0.53 -7.20 -1.21
CA GLY A 57 -0.03 -8.05 -2.27
C GLY A 57 -1.34 -7.55 -2.86
N ASP A 58 -1.90 -6.44 -2.37
CA ASP A 58 -3.11 -5.82 -2.93
C ASP A 58 -2.75 -4.84 -4.07
N PRO A 59 -3.30 -5.00 -5.29
CA PRO A 59 -2.92 -4.14 -6.42
C PRO A 59 -3.09 -2.64 -6.17
N SER A 60 -4.16 -2.22 -5.48
CA SER A 60 -4.42 -0.80 -5.24
C SER A 60 -3.43 -0.18 -4.26
N SER A 61 -3.03 -0.97 -3.26
CA SER A 61 -2.02 -0.62 -2.27
C SER A 61 -0.62 -0.59 -2.90
N VAL A 62 -0.29 -1.55 -3.77
CA VAL A 62 0.96 -1.54 -4.55
C VAL A 62 1.05 -0.29 -5.45
N GLU A 63 -0.04 0.08 -6.11
CA GLU A 63 -0.10 1.31 -6.92
C GLU A 63 0.08 2.58 -6.07
N PHE A 64 -0.49 2.62 -4.87
CA PHE A 64 -0.24 3.71 -3.91
C PHE A 64 1.24 3.78 -3.50
N CYS A 65 1.82 2.65 -3.05
CA CYS A 65 3.23 2.56 -2.65
C CYS A 65 4.18 3.00 -3.78
N HIS A 66 3.85 2.65 -5.01
CA HIS A 66 4.57 3.12 -6.20
C HIS A 66 4.53 4.65 -6.33
N ARG A 67 3.33 5.24 -6.25
CA ARG A 67 3.09 6.67 -6.41
C ARG A 67 3.81 7.51 -5.35
N ILE A 68 3.82 7.06 -4.10
CA ILE A 68 4.52 7.77 -3.01
C ILE A 68 6.04 7.50 -3.00
N GLY A 69 6.53 6.67 -3.92
CA GLY A 69 7.95 6.49 -4.16
C GLY A 69 8.64 5.44 -3.28
N MET A 70 7.92 4.42 -2.80
CA MET A 70 8.55 3.27 -2.12
C MET A 70 9.44 2.48 -3.07
N ASP A 71 10.50 1.88 -2.54
CA ASP A 71 11.50 1.11 -3.29
C ASP A 71 11.04 -0.33 -3.57
N TYR A 72 10.28 -0.94 -2.65
CA TYR A 72 9.81 -2.32 -2.79
C TYR A 72 8.50 -2.58 -2.04
N VAL A 73 7.84 -3.67 -2.43
CA VAL A 73 6.72 -4.29 -1.71
C VAL A 73 7.11 -5.72 -1.35
N SER A 74 6.67 -6.21 -0.20
CA SER A 74 6.88 -7.57 0.28
C SER A 74 5.53 -8.21 0.60
N CYS A 75 5.28 -9.38 0.02
CA CYS A 75 4.02 -10.11 0.15
C CYS A 75 4.27 -11.62 0.22
N SER A 76 3.21 -12.38 0.56
CA SER A 76 3.29 -13.84 0.62
C SER A 76 3.68 -14.45 -0.74
N PRO A 77 4.34 -15.63 -0.77
CA PRO A 77 4.89 -16.20 -2.01
C PRO A 77 3.89 -16.28 -3.16
N PHE A 78 2.65 -16.68 -2.87
CA PHE A 78 1.60 -16.80 -3.88
C PHE A 78 1.06 -15.47 -4.41
N ARG A 79 1.27 -14.36 -3.68
CA ARG A 79 0.90 -13.01 -4.13
C ARG A 79 2.02 -12.30 -4.89
N VAL A 80 3.23 -12.85 -4.92
CA VAL A 80 4.35 -12.27 -5.68
C VAL A 80 4.00 -12.01 -7.15
N PRO A 81 3.35 -12.92 -7.91
CA PRO A 81 2.98 -12.63 -9.30
C PRO A 81 2.00 -11.45 -9.42
N ILE A 82 1.05 -11.33 -8.50
CA ILE A 82 0.07 -10.24 -8.46
C ILE A 82 0.79 -8.91 -8.18
N ALA A 83 1.65 -8.87 -7.16
CA ALA A 83 2.41 -7.67 -6.81
C ALA A 83 3.32 -7.21 -7.96
N ARG A 84 3.95 -8.15 -8.68
CA ARG A 84 4.77 -7.84 -9.86
C ARG A 84 3.95 -7.23 -11.00
N LEU A 85 2.79 -7.80 -11.29
CA LEU A 85 1.90 -7.27 -12.33
C LEU A 85 1.36 -5.89 -11.95
N ALA A 86 0.89 -5.72 -10.71
CA ALA A 86 0.40 -4.45 -10.21
C ALA A 86 1.47 -3.36 -10.23
N ALA A 87 2.71 -3.67 -9.82
CA ALA A 87 3.83 -2.74 -9.89
C ALA A 87 4.15 -2.31 -11.33
N ALA A 88 4.12 -3.24 -12.28
CA ALA A 88 4.30 -2.92 -13.70
C ALA A 88 3.18 -2.02 -14.24
N GLN A 89 1.92 -2.33 -13.91
CA GLN A 89 0.78 -1.49 -14.27
C GLN A 89 0.86 -0.09 -13.64
N ALA A 90 1.31 0.01 -12.39
CA ALA A 90 1.51 1.28 -11.70
C ALA A 90 2.57 2.14 -12.40
N GLU A 91 3.68 1.55 -12.86
CA GLU A 91 4.69 2.26 -13.65
C GLU A 91 4.16 2.70 -15.02
N LEU A 92 3.35 1.88 -15.69
CA LEU A 92 2.74 2.27 -16.98
C LEU A 92 1.76 3.45 -16.82
N LYS A 93 0.99 3.48 -15.72
CA LYS A 93 0.03 4.57 -15.45
C LYS A 93 0.71 5.83 -14.90
N ASN A 94 1.68 5.67 -14.00
CA ASN A 94 2.39 6.73 -13.30
C ASN A 94 3.92 6.50 -13.40
N PRO A 95 4.55 6.79 -14.55
CA PRO A 95 5.96 6.51 -14.74
C PRO A 95 6.85 7.28 -13.78
N ARG A 96 7.77 6.59 -13.09
CA ARG A 96 8.79 7.25 -12.25
C ARG A 96 10.01 7.59 -13.10
N ARG A 97 10.31 8.88 -13.22
CA ARG A 97 11.57 9.32 -13.84
C ARG A 97 12.76 8.85 -13.00
N LYS A 98 13.68 8.13 -13.64
CA LYS A 98 14.98 7.77 -13.05
C LYS A 98 15.91 8.97 -13.04
#